data_AF-A0A3R8Q980-F1
#
_entry.id   AF-A0A3R8Q980-F1
#
_cell.length_a   1.000
_cell.length_b   1.000
_cell.length_c   1.000
_cell.angle_alpha   90.00
_cell.angle_beta   90.00
_cell.angle_gamma   90.00
#
_symmetry.space_group_name_H-M   'P 1'
#
loop_
_entity.id
_entity.type
_entity.pdbx_description
1 polymer ?
#
loop_
_entity_poly.entity_id
_entity_poly.type
_entity_poly.pdbx_seq_one_letter_code
_entity_poly.pdbx_strand_id
1 'polypeptide(L)'
;MKKFYLLSVIFMLNALCVAQNQSDNPVQGFFNNPTGQQFTGISPQPTFPVAPEIFRFRPGLVTQLDAFVPPNGPGDTFFSFDDSRWFSIGRLQTSQNQTVYGLRFQLPNRALTYGYQDIDDNDPRIQWIDDQEEPGNLEFRFADSFSSTNSTLVAEMTNQGALVLPQLTNNFNIAGSFAQSRLKLINDTFTTSLIVNTTQQNNGVGILANTSFDSFGAGTSNSNIGVQAFADENVQNFAYAINGVATPNGSFNNTSFAGFFNGVVHITGGSSGPSDKNLKLDLNESEAVLDKLSQLKSYTYKFKDNKDLNLPKGLQHGLIAQELEKVYPELVKEIVYPIYNEKNELQNTKTYKSVNYIGLISELTAAIKELNAKVKNLEGQLETRVVYGSKFSSEELDKINKNAYQLQQNNPNPFSDSTIISYALPENQKQASILVFDLNGRMLKSYKLKDTLGELKINATDLNGAGMYLYTLFANGEEVITKRMILK
;
A
#
# COMPACT_ATOMS: atom_id res chain seq x y z
N MET A 1 -53.15 -63.90 -93.99
CA MET A 1 -54.08 -63.24 -94.94
C MET A 1 -54.86 -62.15 -94.21
N LYS A 2 -54.75 -60.89 -94.70
CA LYS A 2 -55.68 -59.72 -94.63
C LYS A 2 -56.35 -59.34 -93.29
N LYS A 3 -56.51 -58.08 -92.85
CA LYS A 3 -56.09 -56.71 -93.24
C LYS A 3 -56.57 -55.74 -92.10
N PHE A 4 -55.74 -54.76 -91.73
CA PHE A 4 -55.98 -53.35 -91.29
C PHE A 4 -57.27 -52.87 -90.57
N TYR A 5 -57.11 -52.08 -89.48
CA TYR A 5 -57.15 -50.59 -89.38
C TYR A 5 -56.72 -50.18 -87.93
N LEU A 6 -55.62 -49.42 -87.70
CA LEU A 6 -55.50 -47.93 -87.49
C LEU A 6 -56.20 -47.45 -86.18
N LEU A 7 -55.64 -46.68 -85.23
CA LEU A 7 -54.68 -45.55 -85.25
C LEU A 7 -54.15 -45.25 -83.81
N SER A 8 -52.93 -44.68 -83.73
CA SER A 8 -52.33 -43.77 -82.72
C SER A 8 -51.97 -44.30 -81.31
N VAL A 9 -50.70 -44.49 -80.87
CA VAL A 9 -49.43 -43.71 -80.91
C VAL A 9 -49.27 -42.73 -79.71
N ILE A 10 -48.40 -43.15 -78.78
CA ILE A 10 -47.51 -42.38 -77.87
C ILE A 10 -48.12 -41.81 -76.57
N PHE A 11 -47.67 -42.30 -75.40
CA PHE A 11 -46.70 -41.61 -74.53
C PHE A 11 -46.26 -42.46 -73.33
N MET A 12 -44.94 -42.66 -73.23
CA MET A 12 -44.21 -43.14 -72.06
C MET A 12 -43.97 -42.00 -71.06
N LEU A 13 -43.80 -42.39 -69.78
CA LEU A 13 -43.00 -41.76 -68.71
C LEU A 13 -43.31 -40.32 -68.30
N ASN A 14 -43.58 -40.13 -66.99
CA ASN A 14 -42.96 -39.15 -66.07
C ASN A 14 -43.57 -39.43 -64.67
N ALA A 15 -42.88 -40.06 -63.72
CA ALA A 15 -41.81 -39.52 -62.87
C ALA A 15 -42.26 -38.33 -61.99
N LEU A 16 -42.41 -38.61 -60.69
CA LEU A 16 -42.20 -37.73 -59.53
C LEU A 16 -42.81 -36.31 -59.59
N CYS A 17 -44.01 -36.15 -59.03
CA CYS A 17 -44.53 -34.85 -58.61
C CYS A 17 -44.29 -34.62 -57.11
N VAL A 18 -43.39 -33.69 -56.81
CA VAL A 18 -43.30 -32.98 -55.53
C VAL A 18 -44.37 -31.89 -55.56
N ALA A 19 -45.16 -31.75 -54.50
CA ALA A 19 -46.19 -30.72 -54.38
C ALA A 19 -45.54 -29.33 -54.33
N GLN A 20 -46.01 -28.41 -55.17
CA GLN A 20 -45.64 -26.99 -55.17
C GLN A 20 -46.90 -26.12 -55.06
N ASN A 21 -46.79 -25.07 -54.24
CA ASN A 21 -47.76 -24.00 -54.05
C ASN A 21 -48.10 -23.32 -55.38
N GLN A 22 -49.39 -23.12 -55.68
CA GLN A 22 -49.84 -22.22 -56.75
C GLN A 22 -50.90 -21.27 -56.19
N SER A 23 -50.78 -19.98 -56.51
CA SER A 23 -51.79 -18.95 -56.24
C SER A 23 -52.60 -18.69 -57.51
N ASP A 24 -53.93 -18.77 -57.40
CA ASP A 24 -54.88 -18.78 -58.54
C ASP A 24 -55.25 -17.39 -59.10
N ASN A 25 -54.39 -16.38 -58.93
CA ASN A 25 -54.70 -15.00 -59.34
C ASN A 25 -53.58 -14.34 -60.14
N PRO A 26 -53.89 -13.38 -61.03
CA PRO A 26 -52.89 -12.59 -61.73
C PRO A 26 -51.93 -11.93 -60.73
N VAL A 27 -50.62 -11.97 -61.03
CA VAL A 27 -49.56 -11.37 -60.21
C VAL A 27 -49.91 -9.92 -59.88
N GLN A 28 -50.25 -9.67 -58.62
CA GLN A 28 -50.53 -8.32 -58.13
C GLN A 28 -49.20 -7.58 -57.91
N GLY A 29 -49.15 -6.28 -58.24
CA GLY A 29 -47.93 -5.48 -58.11
C GLY A 29 -47.41 -5.36 -56.67
N PHE A 30 -48.32 -5.42 -55.69
CA PHE A 30 -48.06 -5.45 -54.25
C PHE A 30 -49.28 -6.08 -53.53
N PHE A 31 -49.06 -6.79 -52.43
CA PHE A 31 -50.14 -7.24 -51.54
C PHE A 31 -50.50 -6.12 -50.55
N ASN A 32 -51.77 -5.70 -50.52
CA ASN A 32 -52.25 -4.64 -49.63
C ASN A 32 -52.90 -5.16 -48.33
N ASN A 33 -53.19 -6.46 -48.23
CA ASN A 33 -53.70 -7.13 -47.03
C ASN A 33 -52.96 -8.46 -46.82
N PRO A 34 -52.75 -8.92 -45.58
CA PRO A 34 -52.28 -10.27 -45.31
C PRO A 34 -53.29 -11.28 -45.87
N THR A 35 -52.87 -12.13 -46.81
CA THR A 35 -53.70 -13.22 -47.31
C THR A 35 -53.74 -14.34 -46.26
N GLY A 36 -54.94 -14.81 -45.94
CA GLY A 36 -55.11 -15.99 -45.09
C GLY A 36 -54.45 -17.22 -45.72
N GLN A 37 -53.93 -18.12 -44.89
CA GLN A 37 -53.33 -19.38 -45.31
C GLN A 37 -54.32 -20.18 -46.20
N GLN A 38 -54.00 -20.38 -47.47
CA GLN A 38 -54.83 -21.15 -48.40
C GLN A 38 -54.09 -22.43 -48.81
N PHE A 39 -54.49 -23.56 -48.22
CA PHE A 39 -54.14 -24.89 -48.71
C PHE A 39 -55.43 -25.67 -48.98
N THR A 40 -55.84 -25.85 -50.25
CA THR A 40 -56.77 -26.93 -50.64
C THR A 40 -56.74 -27.22 -52.15
N GLY A 41 -56.65 -28.51 -52.54
CA GLY A 41 -57.46 -29.10 -53.61
C GLY A 41 -56.83 -29.30 -55.00
N ILE A 42 -56.67 -30.57 -55.38
CA ILE A 42 -56.09 -31.07 -56.63
C ILE A 42 -57.13 -31.04 -57.78
N SER A 43 -56.78 -30.53 -58.97
CA SER A 43 -57.44 -30.88 -60.23
C SER A 43 -56.47 -30.79 -61.43
N PRO A 44 -56.54 -31.70 -62.44
CA PRO A 44 -55.47 -31.90 -63.41
C PRO A 44 -55.85 -31.47 -64.84
N GLN A 45 -55.30 -30.38 -65.37
CA GLN A 45 -54.98 -30.24 -66.80
C GLN A 45 -53.94 -29.13 -67.03
N PRO A 46 -52.88 -29.34 -67.84
CA PRO A 46 -51.77 -28.41 -67.99
C PRO A 46 -51.80 -27.64 -69.32
N THR A 47 -51.64 -26.31 -69.29
CA THR A 47 -50.96 -25.56 -70.36
C THR A 47 -50.80 -24.10 -69.93
N PHE A 48 -49.61 -23.63 -69.53
CA PHE A 48 -49.09 -22.27 -69.77
C PHE A 48 -47.59 -22.18 -69.35
N PRO A 49 -46.78 -21.32 -70.01
CA PRO A 49 -45.33 -21.25 -69.79
C PRO A 49 -45.00 -20.64 -68.43
N VAL A 50 -44.19 -21.36 -67.64
CA VAL A 50 -43.78 -20.98 -66.29
C VAL A 50 -42.76 -19.84 -66.37
N ALA A 51 -43.18 -18.61 -66.07
CA ALA A 51 -42.25 -17.54 -65.72
C ALA A 51 -41.78 -17.75 -64.27
N PRO A 52 -40.51 -17.46 -63.92
CA PRO A 52 -40.06 -17.54 -62.54
C PRO A 52 -40.87 -16.56 -61.68
N GLU A 53 -41.60 -17.11 -60.71
CA GLU A 53 -42.41 -16.34 -59.78
C GLU A 53 -41.48 -15.57 -58.84
N ILE A 54 -41.48 -14.24 -58.93
CA ILE A 54 -40.71 -13.37 -58.03
C ILE A 54 -41.66 -12.93 -56.92
N PHE A 55 -41.48 -13.46 -55.71
CA PHE A 55 -42.14 -12.94 -54.52
C PHE A 55 -41.72 -11.47 -54.31
N ARG A 56 -42.65 -10.53 -54.52
CA ARG A 56 -42.44 -9.10 -54.26
C ARG A 56 -43.09 -8.71 -52.95
N PHE A 57 -42.29 -8.57 -51.91
CA PHE A 57 -42.69 -7.84 -50.71
C PHE A 57 -42.83 -6.35 -51.04
N ARG A 58 -43.59 -5.59 -50.22
CA ARG A 58 -43.45 -4.13 -50.24
C ARG A 58 -41.97 -3.79 -50.01
N PRO A 59 -41.42 -2.75 -50.66
CA PRO A 59 -40.04 -2.35 -50.41
C PRO A 59 -39.83 -2.11 -48.90
N GLY A 60 -38.92 -2.87 -48.29
CA GLY A 60 -38.51 -2.68 -46.90
C GLY A 60 -39.46 -3.20 -45.81
N LEU A 61 -40.37 -4.16 -46.07
CA LEU A 61 -41.10 -4.84 -45.00
C LEU A 61 -41.31 -6.34 -45.23
N VAL A 62 -40.79 -7.17 -44.33
CA VAL A 62 -41.09 -8.60 -44.20
C VAL A 62 -41.58 -8.84 -42.77
N THR A 63 -42.74 -9.46 -42.55
CA THR A 63 -43.25 -9.75 -41.20
C THR A 63 -43.92 -11.10 -41.12
N GLN A 64 -43.94 -11.69 -39.92
CA GLN A 64 -44.69 -12.90 -39.60
C GLN A 64 -45.23 -12.81 -38.17
N LEU A 65 -46.55 -12.98 -38.00
CA LEU A 65 -47.20 -13.15 -36.70
C LEU A 65 -47.31 -14.65 -36.41
N ASP A 66 -46.74 -15.09 -35.30
CA ASP A 66 -46.68 -16.49 -34.90
C ASP A 66 -47.81 -16.87 -33.93
N ALA A 67 -48.07 -16.05 -32.92
CA ALA A 67 -49.19 -16.24 -31.99
C ALA A 67 -49.85 -14.91 -31.63
N PHE A 68 -51.18 -14.90 -31.67
CA PHE A 68 -52.05 -13.77 -31.37
C PHE A 68 -52.90 -14.11 -30.14
N VAL A 69 -52.83 -13.26 -29.12
CA VAL A 69 -53.84 -13.21 -28.06
C VAL A 69 -54.51 -11.84 -28.19
N PRO A 70 -55.81 -11.76 -28.55
CA PRO A 70 -56.47 -10.47 -28.69
C PRO A 70 -56.57 -9.77 -27.33
N PRO A 71 -55.97 -8.58 -27.13
CA PRO A 71 -56.33 -7.74 -26.01
C PRO A 71 -57.58 -6.94 -26.42
N ASN A 72 -58.67 -7.09 -25.67
CA ASN A 72 -59.79 -6.15 -25.57
C ASN A 72 -60.23 -5.34 -26.82
N GLY A 73 -60.57 -6.01 -27.92
CA GLY A 73 -61.47 -5.45 -28.94
C GLY A 73 -60.83 -4.78 -30.18
N PRO A 74 -61.65 -4.27 -31.10
CA PRO A 74 -61.31 -3.98 -32.51
C PRO A 74 -60.39 -2.76 -32.74
N GLY A 75 -59.73 -2.25 -31.70
CA GLY A 75 -58.80 -1.12 -31.77
C GLY A 75 -57.32 -1.52 -31.69
N ASP A 76 -57.00 -2.74 -31.26
CA ASP A 76 -55.63 -3.18 -31.05
C ASP A 76 -54.99 -3.80 -32.30
N THR A 77 -53.73 -3.45 -32.50
CA THR A 77 -52.90 -3.89 -33.62
C THR A 77 -52.47 -5.35 -33.45
N PHE A 78 -52.34 -6.05 -34.58
CA PHE A 78 -51.91 -7.47 -34.62
C PHE A 78 -50.52 -7.75 -34.01
N PHE A 79 -49.73 -6.71 -33.72
CA PHE A 79 -48.32 -6.78 -33.31
C PHE A 79 -48.09 -6.13 -31.92
N SER A 80 -48.85 -6.56 -30.92
CA SER A 80 -48.66 -6.14 -29.51
C SER A 80 -47.27 -6.54 -28.97
N PHE A 81 -46.73 -5.73 -28.05
CA PHE A 81 -45.51 -6.04 -27.31
C PHE A 81 -45.78 -7.04 -26.17
N ASP A 82 -46.93 -6.88 -25.52
CA ASP A 82 -47.22 -7.55 -24.25
C ASP A 82 -47.57 -9.03 -24.45
N ASP A 83 -48.31 -9.34 -25.52
CA ASP A 83 -48.97 -10.65 -25.65
C ASP A 83 -48.67 -11.41 -26.96
N SER A 84 -48.06 -10.75 -27.96
CA SER A 84 -47.90 -11.35 -29.28
C SER A 84 -46.48 -11.86 -29.52
N ARG A 85 -46.37 -12.94 -30.32
CA ARG A 85 -45.09 -13.42 -30.88
C ARG A 85 -45.02 -13.08 -32.34
N TRP A 86 -44.01 -12.34 -32.75
CA TRP A 86 -43.85 -11.93 -34.15
C TRP A 86 -42.40 -11.65 -34.54
N PHE A 87 -42.18 -11.66 -35.84
CA PHE A 87 -40.92 -11.34 -36.48
C PHE A 87 -41.14 -10.23 -37.50
N SER A 88 -40.19 -9.30 -37.59
CA SER A 88 -40.17 -8.29 -38.65
C SER A 88 -38.77 -7.97 -39.16
N ILE A 89 -38.69 -7.63 -40.44
CA ILE A 89 -37.55 -6.98 -41.09
C ILE A 89 -38.05 -5.70 -41.74
N GLY A 90 -37.47 -4.57 -41.34
CA GLY A 90 -37.78 -3.26 -41.89
C GLY A 90 -38.88 -2.53 -41.13
N ARG A 91 -39.68 -1.71 -41.81
CA ARG A 91 -40.61 -0.76 -41.16
C ARG A 91 -41.95 -1.40 -40.80
N LEU A 92 -42.22 -1.62 -39.51
CA LEU A 92 -43.48 -2.15 -39.01
C LEU A 92 -44.20 -1.15 -38.10
N GLN A 93 -45.46 -0.86 -38.36
CA GLN A 93 -46.29 -0.07 -37.47
C GLN A 93 -46.96 -0.99 -36.44
N THR A 94 -46.52 -0.90 -35.18
CA THR A 94 -46.99 -1.76 -34.07
C THR A 94 -48.14 -1.14 -33.30
N SER A 95 -48.39 0.17 -33.40
CA SER A 95 -49.59 0.83 -32.85
C SER A 95 -49.91 2.10 -33.65
N GLN A 96 -50.99 2.82 -33.30
CA GLN A 96 -51.31 4.10 -33.96
C GLN A 96 -50.16 5.12 -33.88
N ASN A 97 -49.34 5.05 -32.82
CA ASN A 97 -48.26 6.01 -32.56
C ASN A 97 -46.86 5.38 -32.50
N GLN A 98 -46.72 4.10 -32.84
CA GLN A 98 -45.43 3.41 -32.77
C GLN A 98 -45.10 2.74 -34.11
N THR A 99 -43.95 3.11 -34.66
CA THR A 99 -43.33 2.43 -35.79
C THR A 99 -41.97 1.92 -35.34
N VAL A 100 -41.65 0.67 -35.66
CA VAL A 100 -40.38 0.03 -35.37
C VAL A 100 -39.64 -0.29 -36.67
N TYR A 101 -38.31 -0.36 -36.58
CA TYR A 101 -37.42 -0.63 -37.71
C TYR A 101 -36.47 -1.80 -37.40
N GLY A 102 -35.65 -2.19 -38.39
CA GLY A 102 -34.62 -3.22 -38.23
C GLY A 102 -35.13 -4.65 -38.30
N LEU A 103 -34.29 -5.58 -37.85
CA LEU A 103 -34.61 -7.00 -37.71
C LEU A 103 -35.01 -7.26 -36.26
N ARG A 104 -36.27 -7.67 -36.04
CA ARG A 104 -36.84 -7.78 -34.71
C ARG A 104 -37.49 -9.14 -34.49
N PHE A 105 -37.15 -9.75 -33.36
CA PHE A 105 -37.78 -10.95 -32.83
C PHE A 105 -38.51 -10.57 -31.55
N GLN A 106 -39.84 -10.69 -31.55
CA GLN A 106 -40.69 -10.38 -30.41
C GLN A 106 -41.27 -11.65 -29.78
N LEU A 107 -41.19 -11.72 -28.45
CA LEU A 107 -41.96 -12.57 -27.56
C LEU A 107 -42.83 -11.68 -26.64
N PRO A 108 -43.85 -12.22 -25.94
CA PRO A 108 -44.52 -11.49 -24.87
C PRO A 108 -43.51 -10.83 -23.95
N ASN A 109 -43.62 -9.52 -23.76
CA ASN A 109 -42.80 -8.74 -22.81
C ASN A 109 -41.30 -8.65 -23.14
N ARG A 110 -40.84 -9.26 -24.26
CA ARG A 110 -39.41 -9.37 -24.57
C ARG A 110 -39.12 -9.29 -26.06
N ALA A 111 -38.03 -8.63 -26.43
CA ALA A 111 -37.60 -8.57 -27.82
C ALA A 111 -36.08 -8.52 -27.98
N LEU A 112 -35.63 -8.96 -29.15
CA LEU A 112 -34.28 -8.71 -29.65
C LEU A 112 -34.37 -7.93 -30.96
N THR A 113 -33.75 -6.76 -30.99
CA THR A 113 -33.65 -5.89 -32.17
C THR A 113 -32.20 -5.86 -32.66
N TYR A 114 -32.02 -5.99 -33.97
CA TYR A 114 -30.76 -5.79 -34.67
C TYR A 114 -30.92 -4.71 -35.74
N GLY A 115 -30.14 -3.63 -35.65
CA GLY A 115 -30.23 -2.49 -36.56
C GLY A 115 -30.70 -1.22 -35.85
N TYR A 116 -31.72 -0.55 -36.38
CA TYR A 116 -32.23 0.71 -35.85
C TYR A 116 -33.62 0.50 -35.25
N GLN A 117 -33.92 1.13 -34.11
CA GLN A 117 -35.26 1.09 -33.52
C GLN A 117 -36.13 2.23 -34.06
N ASP A 118 -35.51 3.36 -34.39
CA ASP A 118 -36.11 4.55 -35.00
C ASP A 118 -35.26 5.01 -36.22
N ILE A 119 -35.86 5.75 -37.15
CA ILE A 119 -35.14 6.39 -38.27
C ILE A 119 -34.21 7.53 -37.81
N ASP A 120 -34.48 8.09 -36.63
CA ASP A 120 -33.66 9.15 -36.04
C ASP A 120 -32.46 8.59 -35.24
N ASP A 121 -32.32 7.27 -35.13
CA ASP A 121 -31.16 6.63 -34.52
C ASP A 121 -29.92 6.77 -35.42
N ASN A 122 -28.87 7.42 -34.93
CA ASN A 122 -27.61 7.55 -35.68
C ASN A 122 -26.80 6.23 -35.73
N ASP A 123 -26.83 5.45 -34.63
CA ASP A 123 -26.01 4.25 -34.47
C ASP A 123 -26.85 2.96 -34.54
N PRO A 124 -26.43 1.95 -35.32
CA PRO A 124 -27.05 0.64 -35.30
C PRO A 124 -26.74 -0.07 -33.97
N ARG A 125 -27.69 -0.86 -33.47
CA ARG A 125 -27.61 -1.54 -32.17
C ARG A 125 -28.05 -2.99 -32.24
N ILE A 126 -27.51 -3.77 -31.30
CA ILE A 126 -28.13 -5.00 -30.81
C ILE A 126 -28.81 -4.61 -29.51
N GLN A 127 -30.13 -4.61 -29.49
CA GLN A 127 -30.91 -4.17 -28.33
C GLN A 127 -31.76 -5.32 -27.83
N TRP A 128 -31.53 -5.69 -26.58
CA TRP A 128 -32.39 -6.58 -25.82
C TRP A 128 -33.40 -5.74 -25.02
N ILE A 129 -34.68 -6.09 -25.13
CA ILE A 129 -35.81 -5.43 -24.48
C ILE A 129 -36.49 -6.48 -23.59
N ASP A 130 -36.71 -6.16 -22.33
CA ASP A 130 -37.39 -7.03 -21.37
C ASP A 130 -38.04 -6.14 -20.29
N ASP A 131 -39.36 -6.19 -20.17
CA ASP A 131 -40.15 -5.40 -19.22
C ASP A 131 -40.73 -6.24 -18.07
N GLN A 132 -40.24 -7.47 -17.89
CA GLN A 132 -40.65 -8.35 -16.80
C GLN A 132 -40.16 -7.82 -15.43
N GLU A 133 -40.79 -8.26 -14.34
CA GLU A 133 -40.37 -7.88 -12.96
C GLU A 133 -38.91 -8.29 -12.67
N GLU A 134 -38.47 -9.40 -13.25
CA GLU A 134 -37.08 -9.88 -13.20
C GLU A 134 -36.55 -10.02 -14.64
N PRO A 135 -36.02 -8.94 -15.23
CA PRO A 135 -35.51 -8.99 -16.60
C PRO A 135 -34.35 -9.99 -16.74
N GLY A 136 -34.34 -10.75 -17.83
CA GLY A 136 -33.25 -11.70 -18.15
C GLY A 136 -31.92 -11.04 -18.53
N ASN A 137 -31.01 -11.81 -19.12
CA ASN A 137 -29.73 -11.30 -19.65
C ASN A 137 -29.65 -11.53 -21.17
N LEU A 138 -28.86 -10.71 -21.87
CA LEU A 138 -28.48 -10.98 -23.24
C LEU A 138 -27.33 -12.00 -23.27
N GLU A 139 -27.62 -13.23 -23.70
CA GLU A 139 -26.65 -14.32 -23.73
C GLU A 139 -25.97 -14.48 -25.10
N PHE A 140 -24.66 -14.69 -25.08
CA PHE A 140 -23.87 -15.20 -26.19
C PHE A 140 -23.61 -16.68 -25.94
N ARG A 141 -24.14 -17.55 -26.80
CA ARG A 141 -24.06 -19.01 -26.62
C ARG A 141 -23.44 -19.70 -27.83
N PHE A 142 -22.77 -20.82 -27.57
CA PHE A 142 -22.22 -21.71 -28.59
C PHE A 142 -23.01 -23.02 -28.63
N ALA A 143 -23.38 -23.48 -29.82
CA ALA A 143 -23.93 -24.80 -30.07
C ALA A 143 -23.08 -25.50 -31.15
N ASP A 144 -22.85 -26.79 -31.00
CA ASP A 144 -22.03 -27.61 -31.90
C ASP A 144 -22.87 -28.41 -32.91
N SER A 145 -24.20 -28.23 -32.92
CA SER A 145 -25.12 -28.91 -33.82
C SER A 145 -26.27 -28.02 -34.26
N PHE A 146 -26.61 -28.07 -35.55
CA PHE A 146 -27.71 -27.33 -36.19
C PHE A 146 -29.10 -27.68 -35.62
N SER A 147 -29.28 -28.86 -35.05
CA SER A 147 -30.56 -29.32 -34.51
C SER A 147 -30.65 -29.27 -32.98
N SER A 148 -29.57 -28.88 -32.29
CA SER A 148 -29.53 -28.88 -30.84
C SER A 148 -30.34 -27.71 -30.26
N THR A 149 -31.21 -28.01 -29.30
CA THR A 149 -31.83 -27.01 -28.42
C THR A 149 -30.96 -26.70 -27.20
N ASN A 150 -29.85 -27.42 -27.02
CA ASN A 150 -28.88 -27.20 -25.96
C ASN A 150 -27.70 -26.39 -26.50
N SER A 151 -27.22 -25.44 -25.71
CA SER A 151 -26.06 -24.59 -26.04
C SER A 151 -25.29 -24.21 -24.77
N THR A 152 -24.01 -23.91 -24.92
CA THR A 152 -23.10 -23.49 -23.84
C THR A 152 -23.08 -21.97 -23.73
N LEU A 153 -23.30 -21.41 -22.54
CA LEU A 153 -23.13 -19.99 -22.28
C LEU A 153 -21.65 -19.60 -22.45
N VAL A 154 -21.35 -18.56 -23.22
CA VAL A 154 -20.00 -18.04 -23.46
C VAL A 154 -19.79 -16.71 -22.74
N ALA A 155 -20.79 -15.84 -22.79
CA ALA A 155 -20.84 -14.57 -22.07
C ALA A 155 -22.31 -14.14 -21.91
N GLU A 156 -22.61 -13.36 -20.88
CA GLU A 156 -23.90 -12.70 -20.74
C GLU A 156 -23.71 -11.22 -20.41
N MET A 157 -24.59 -10.38 -20.94
CA MET A 157 -24.70 -8.98 -20.58
C MET A 157 -25.95 -8.80 -19.72
N THR A 158 -25.75 -8.33 -18.50
CA THR A 158 -26.85 -8.06 -17.56
C THR A 158 -27.58 -6.77 -17.89
N ASN A 159 -28.82 -6.64 -17.42
CA ASN A 159 -29.59 -5.39 -17.51
C ASN A 159 -28.93 -4.20 -16.77
N GLN A 160 -27.96 -4.44 -15.88
CA GLN A 160 -27.14 -3.42 -15.22
C GLN A 160 -25.85 -3.08 -15.97
N GLY A 161 -25.67 -3.61 -17.20
CA GLY A 161 -24.49 -3.32 -18.03
C GLY A 161 -23.22 -4.10 -17.65
N ALA A 162 -23.33 -5.10 -16.77
CA ALA A 162 -22.19 -5.98 -16.47
C ALA A 162 -22.04 -7.07 -17.54
N LEU A 163 -20.82 -7.25 -18.05
CA LEU A 163 -20.41 -8.44 -18.82
C LEU A 163 -20.00 -9.53 -17.83
N VAL A 164 -20.77 -10.61 -17.75
CA VAL A 164 -20.48 -11.77 -16.90
C VAL A 164 -19.98 -12.92 -17.76
N LEU A 165 -18.87 -13.51 -17.35
CA LEU A 165 -18.29 -14.70 -17.98
C LEU A 165 -18.56 -15.92 -17.10
N PRO A 166 -19.07 -17.03 -17.66
CA PRO A 166 -19.52 -18.19 -16.89
C PRO A 166 -18.41 -18.80 -16.03
N GLN A 167 -18.79 -19.45 -14.94
CA GLN A 167 -17.88 -20.23 -14.10
C GLN A 167 -17.49 -21.50 -14.85
N LEU A 168 -16.20 -21.62 -15.20
CA LEU A 168 -15.70 -22.79 -15.92
C LEU A 168 -15.52 -23.97 -14.95
N THR A 169 -16.10 -25.13 -15.30
CA THR A 169 -15.81 -26.41 -14.65
C THR A 169 -14.58 -27.11 -15.26
N ASN A 170 -14.12 -26.68 -16.44
CA ASN A 170 -12.91 -27.17 -17.11
C ASN A 170 -12.17 -26.06 -17.87
N ASN A 171 -10.84 -26.14 -17.89
CA ASN A 171 -9.92 -25.15 -18.46
C ASN A 171 -10.18 -24.92 -19.96
N PHE A 172 -10.74 -23.76 -20.32
CA PHE A 172 -10.78 -23.31 -21.70
C PHE A 172 -9.47 -22.58 -22.05
N ASN A 173 -8.72 -23.12 -23.00
CA ASN A 173 -7.49 -22.52 -23.53
C ASN A 173 -7.81 -21.68 -24.76
N ILE A 174 -7.60 -20.36 -24.69
CA ILE A 174 -7.32 -19.54 -25.88
C ILE A 174 -5.80 -19.36 -25.90
N ALA A 175 -5.13 -20.13 -26.76
CA ALA A 175 -3.66 -20.33 -26.79
C ALA A 175 -2.86 -19.01 -26.86
N GLY A 176 -1.65 -18.87 -26.30
CA GLY A 176 -0.79 -19.81 -25.58
C GLY A 176 0.10 -19.14 -24.52
N SER A 177 0.54 -19.96 -23.54
CA SER A 177 1.50 -19.72 -22.45
C SER A 177 1.36 -18.37 -21.69
N PHE A 178 0.74 -18.23 -20.51
CA PHE A 178 0.68 -19.05 -19.29
C PHE A 178 -0.79 -19.41 -18.91
N ALA A 179 -1.21 -20.59 -19.38
CA ALA A 179 -2.37 -21.45 -19.09
C ALA A 179 -3.73 -20.97 -18.51
N GLN A 180 -3.91 -19.89 -17.75
CA GLN A 180 -5.22 -19.60 -17.09
C GLN A 180 -5.46 -18.11 -16.85
N SER A 181 -6.01 -17.39 -17.84
CA SER A 181 -6.41 -15.98 -17.67
C SER A 181 -7.78 -15.71 -18.31
N ARG A 182 -8.69 -15.05 -17.58
CA ARG A 182 -10.03 -14.67 -18.09
C ARG A 182 -10.01 -13.45 -19.01
N LEU A 183 -9.03 -12.57 -18.84
CA LEU A 183 -8.82 -11.38 -19.67
C LEU A 183 -7.31 -11.16 -19.84
N LYS A 184 -6.84 -11.08 -21.09
CA LYS A 184 -5.44 -10.80 -21.44
C LYS A 184 -5.40 -9.63 -22.42
N LEU A 185 -4.65 -8.60 -22.07
CA LEU A 185 -4.37 -7.45 -22.93
C LEU A 185 -2.87 -7.46 -23.24
N ILE A 186 -2.51 -7.87 -24.47
CA ILE A 186 -1.14 -7.72 -24.98
C ILE A 186 -1.18 -6.60 -26.00
N ASN A 187 -0.27 -5.65 -25.87
CA ASN A 187 -0.14 -4.54 -26.79
C ASN A 187 1.33 -4.37 -27.14
N ASP A 188 1.65 -4.53 -28.42
CA ASP A 188 2.99 -4.44 -29.00
C ASP A 188 3.17 -3.20 -29.88
N THR A 189 2.12 -2.39 -30.06
CA THR A 189 2.10 -1.30 -31.05
C THR A 189 1.67 0.06 -30.49
N PHE A 190 0.86 0.12 -29.43
CA PHE A 190 0.45 1.38 -28.80
C PHE A 190 1.20 1.62 -27.47
N THR A 191 1.36 2.89 -27.12
CA THR A 191 2.00 3.35 -25.88
C THR A 191 1.21 3.02 -24.61
N THR A 192 -0.09 2.78 -24.71
CA THR A 192 -0.96 2.50 -23.56
C THR A 192 -1.91 1.34 -23.86
N SER A 193 -1.92 0.32 -22.99
CA SER A 193 -2.74 -0.90 -23.17
C SER A 193 -4.10 -0.84 -22.49
N LEU A 194 -4.19 -0.18 -21.33
CA LEU A 194 -5.41 -0.06 -20.55
C LEU A 194 -5.44 1.28 -19.81
N ILE A 195 -6.54 2.01 -19.95
CA ILE A 195 -6.84 3.21 -19.16
C ILE A 195 -8.13 2.94 -18.40
N VAL A 196 -8.08 3.07 -17.07
CA VAL A 196 -9.26 2.99 -16.21
C VAL A 196 -9.44 4.35 -15.55
N ASN A 197 -10.50 5.05 -15.92
CA ASN A 197 -10.87 6.34 -15.35
C ASN A 197 -12.14 6.18 -14.51
N THR A 198 -12.08 6.59 -13.25
CA THR A 198 -13.26 6.63 -12.38
C THR A 198 -13.56 8.06 -12.02
N THR A 199 -14.67 8.58 -12.54
CA THR A 199 -15.17 9.93 -12.26
C THR A 199 -16.40 9.81 -11.35
N GLN A 200 -16.20 9.92 -10.04
CA GLN A 200 -17.27 9.97 -9.03
C GLN A 200 -17.12 11.24 -8.21
N GLN A 201 -18.25 11.86 -7.83
CA GLN A 201 -18.26 13.14 -7.10
C GLN A 201 -17.77 13.01 -5.64
N ASN A 202 -17.81 11.81 -5.06
CA ASN A 202 -17.50 11.60 -3.64
C ASN A 202 -16.38 10.57 -3.41
N ASN A 203 -16.61 9.29 -3.75
CA ASN A 203 -15.65 8.20 -3.54
C ASN A 203 -15.49 7.39 -4.83
N GLY A 204 -14.25 7.12 -5.25
CA GLY A 204 -13.98 6.33 -6.45
C GLY A 204 -12.89 5.30 -6.20
N VAL A 205 -13.16 4.05 -6.59
CA VAL A 205 -12.14 2.99 -6.68
C VAL A 205 -11.96 2.69 -8.16
N GLY A 206 -10.73 2.92 -8.67
CA GLY A 206 -10.39 2.66 -10.06
C GLY A 206 -10.28 1.17 -10.37
N ILE A 207 -9.37 0.51 -9.66
CA ILE A 207 -9.12 -0.92 -9.81
C ILE A 207 -9.15 -1.55 -8.41
N LEU A 208 -10.02 -2.54 -8.22
CA LEU A 208 -10.07 -3.38 -7.04
C LEU A 208 -9.62 -4.79 -7.43
N ALA A 209 -8.46 -5.21 -6.94
CA ALA A 209 -7.96 -6.58 -7.12
C ALA A 209 -8.13 -7.35 -5.80
N ASN A 210 -8.96 -8.39 -5.81
CA ASN A 210 -9.14 -9.28 -4.67
C ASN A 210 -8.85 -10.72 -5.09
N THR A 211 -8.04 -11.42 -4.32
CA THR A 211 -7.70 -12.83 -4.55
C THR A 211 -8.07 -13.63 -3.32
N SER A 212 -9.18 -14.35 -3.42
CA SER A 212 -9.59 -15.35 -2.44
C SER A 212 -9.49 -16.75 -3.06
N PHE A 213 -9.29 -17.75 -2.21
CA PHE A 213 -9.36 -19.15 -2.60
C PHE A 213 -10.37 -19.84 -1.70
N ASP A 214 -11.56 -20.10 -2.21
CA ASP A 214 -12.59 -20.84 -1.48
C ASP A 214 -12.32 -22.34 -1.63
N SER A 215 -11.57 -22.90 -0.67
CA SER A 215 -11.45 -24.36 -0.53
C SER A 215 -12.37 -24.85 0.57
N PHE A 216 -13.43 -25.57 0.19
CA PHE A 216 -14.20 -26.40 1.11
C PHE A 216 -13.36 -27.64 1.48
N GLY A 217 -12.49 -27.53 2.48
CA GLY A 217 -11.73 -28.68 2.98
C GLY A 217 -10.44 -28.29 3.68
N ALA A 218 -10.29 -28.75 4.92
CA ALA A 218 -9.19 -28.40 5.81
C ALA A 218 -7.80 -28.71 5.22
N GLY A 219 -6.93 -27.69 5.28
CA GLY A 219 -5.48 -27.84 5.21
C GLY A 219 -4.87 -27.72 3.81
N THR A 220 -4.74 -26.50 3.29
CA THR A 220 -3.86 -26.24 2.14
C THR A 220 -3.06 -24.96 2.32
N SER A 221 -1.73 -25.08 2.32
CA SER A 221 -0.75 -24.01 2.35
C SER A 221 -0.70 -23.30 1.00
N ASN A 222 -1.71 -22.47 0.70
CA ASN A 222 -1.80 -21.81 -0.61
C ASN A 222 -1.24 -20.38 -0.55
N SER A 223 -0.60 -19.97 -1.65
CA SER A 223 -0.03 -18.62 -1.81
C SER A 223 -0.95 -17.79 -2.70
N ASN A 224 -1.34 -16.60 -2.24
CA ASN A 224 -2.14 -15.65 -3.02
C ASN A 224 -1.30 -14.41 -3.33
N ILE A 225 -1.35 -13.96 -4.59
CA ILE A 225 -0.73 -12.70 -5.02
C ILE A 225 -1.85 -11.83 -5.61
N GLY A 226 -2.22 -10.76 -4.90
CA GLY A 226 -3.28 -9.85 -5.35
C GLY A 226 -2.88 -9.03 -6.58
N VAL A 227 -1.67 -8.49 -6.56
CA VAL A 227 -1.08 -7.71 -7.65
C VAL A 227 0.39 -8.07 -7.79
N GLN A 228 0.81 -8.38 -9.02
CA GLN A 228 2.21 -8.57 -9.37
C GLN A 228 2.56 -7.59 -10.49
N ALA A 229 3.59 -6.78 -10.28
CA ALA A 229 4.03 -5.77 -11.24
C ALA A 229 5.53 -5.93 -11.51
N PHE A 230 5.91 -5.80 -12.78
CA PHE A 230 7.29 -5.87 -13.24
C PHE A 230 7.55 -4.74 -14.22
N ALA A 231 8.78 -4.26 -14.26
CA ALA A 231 9.27 -3.42 -15.34
C ALA A 231 10.51 -4.10 -15.95
N ASP A 232 10.58 -4.12 -17.28
CA ASP A 232 11.58 -4.87 -18.05
C ASP A 232 13.01 -4.37 -17.76
N GLU A 233 13.95 -5.29 -17.81
CA GLU A 233 15.38 -5.12 -17.54
C GLU A 233 16.15 -4.43 -18.68
N ASN A 234 15.56 -4.29 -19.88
CA ASN A 234 16.23 -3.70 -21.05
C ASN A 234 15.98 -2.19 -21.28
N VAL A 235 15.73 -1.41 -20.23
CA VAL A 235 15.45 0.03 -20.37
C VAL A 235 16.67 0.89 -19.98
N GLN A 236 17.20 1.66 -20.93
CA GLN A 236 18.42 2.49 -20.74
C GLN A 236 18.24 3.72 -19.81
N ASN A 237 17.00 4.15 -19.55
CA ASN A 237 16.71 5.39 -18.82
C ASN A 237 16.11 5.15 -17.42
N PHE A 238 14.87 4.65 -17.36
CA PHE A 238 14.17 4.39 -16.11
C PHE A 238 13.11 3.30 -16.29
N ALA A 239 12.84 2.55 -15.23
CA ALA A 239 11.83 1.49 -15.22
C ALA A 239 11.13 1.50 -13.85
N TYR A 240 9.83 1.80 -13.84
CA TYR A 240 9.00 1.75 -12.63
C TYR A 240 7.98 0.63 -12.78
N ALA A 241 8.05 -0.40 -11.93
CA ALA A 241 7.00 -1.42 -11.90
C ALA A 241 5.67 -0.83 -11.41
N ILE A 242 5.73 0.11 -10.48
CA ILE A 242 4.57 0.85 -9.95
C ILE A 242 5.00 2.30 -9.75
N ASN A 243 4.29 3.25 -10.36
CA ASN A 243 4.47 4.69 -10.13
C ASN A 243 3.18 5.27 -9.55
N GLY A 244 3.17 5.53 -8.25
CA GLY A 244 2.07 6.18 -7.56
C GLY A 244 2.30 7.69 -7.47
N VAL A 245 1.31 8.48 -7.88
CA VAL A 245 1.34 9.94 -7.75
C VAL A 245 0.07 10.39 -7.04
N ALA A 246 0.23 11.08 -5.92
CA ALA A 246 -0.86 11.77 -5.25
C ALA A 246 -0.49 13.25 -5.15
N THR A 247 -1.25 14.11 -5.80
CA THR A 247 -1.05 15.55 -5.74
C THR A 247 -1.75 16.09 -4.48
N PRO A 248 -1.03 16.80 -3.59
CA PRO A 248 -1.66 17.54 -2.51
C PRO A 248 -2.50 18.67 -3.12
N ASN A 249 -3.75 18.82 -2.69
CA ASN A 249 -4.59 19.94 -3.11
C ASN A 249 -4.64 20.96 -1.95
N GLY A 250 -3.72 21.92 -1.94
CA GLY A 250 -3.62 22.91 -0.85
C GLY A 250 -3.33 22.30 0.54
N SER A 251 -3.65 23.05 1.60
CA SER A 251 -3.30 22.94 3.04
C SER A 251 -3.29 21.56 3.75
N PHE A 252 -3.57 20.44 3.09
CA PHE A 252 -3.76 19.12 3.67
C PHE A 252 -2.71 18.11 3.18
N ASN A 253 -1.47 18.22 3.68
CA ASN A 253 -0.37 17.30 3.38
C ASN A 253 -0.52 15.89 4.00
N ASN A 254 -1.63 15.64 4.69
CA ASN A 254 -1.81 14.48 5.58
C ASN A 254 -2.87 13.47 5.08
N THR A 255 -3.51 13.76 3.95
CA THR A 255 -4.60 12.95 3.37
C THR A 255 -4.26 12.37 1.99
N SER A 256 -3.20 12.87 1.35
CA SER A 256 -2.77 12.43 0.01
C SER A 256 -1.51 11.57 0.11
N PHE A 257 -1.62 10.30 -0.29
CA PHE A 257 -0.51 9.35 -0.27
C PHE A 257 -0.36 8.67 -1.63
N ALA A 258 0.85 8.63 -2.17
CA ALA A 258 1.16 7.88 -3.39
C ALA A 258 0.97 6.35 -3.21
N GLY A 259 1.02 5.87 -1.96
CA GLY A 259 0.70 4.50 -1.58
C GLY A 259 0.34 4.41 -0.09
N PHE A 260 -0.66 3.59 0.24
CA PHE A 260 -1.07 3.27 1.61
C PHE A 260 -1.05 1.76 1.80
N PHE A 261 -0.29 1.28 2.79
CA PHE A 261 -0.12 -0.15 3.05
C PHE A 261 -0.58 -0.47 4.48
N ASN A 262 -1.68 -1.21 4.61
CA ASN A 262 -2.21 -1.64 5.91
C ASN A 262 -1.65 -3.01 6.29
N GLY A 263 -0.43 -3.03 6.83
CA GLY A 263 0.26 -4.24 7.26
C GLY A 263 1.78 -4.09 7.19
N VAL A 264 2.48 -5.21 7.37
CA VAL A 264 3.95 -5.25 7.27
C VAL A 264 4.37 -5.18 5.80
N VAL A 265 5.24 -4.23 5.47
CA VAL A 265 5.88 -4.13 4.16
C VAL A 265 7.28 -4.73 4.25
N HIS A 266 7.54 -5.77 3.46
CA HIS A 266 8.87 -6.36 3.34
C HIS A 266 9.58 -5.80 2.10
N ILE A 267 10.78 -5.27 2.29
CA ILE A 267 11.64 -4.74 1.22
C ILE A 267 12.97 -5.47 1.32
N THR A 268 13.35 -6.18 0.26
CA THR A 268 14.63 -6.90 0.20
C THR A 268 15.81 -5.95 0.00
N GLY A 269 15.58 -4.85 -0.72
CA GLY A 269 16.50 -3.71 -0.83
C GLY A 269 16.31 -2.65 0.25
N GLY A 270 17.01 -1.53 0.13
CA GLY A 270 16.85 -0.37 1.01
C GLY A 270 15.73 0.57 0.54
N SER A 271 15.17 1.34 1.48
CA SER A 271 14.38 2.52 1.16
C SER A 271 15.27 3.77 1.14
N SER A 272 15.36 4.45 0.00
CA SER A 272 16.10 5.72 -0.13
C SER A 272 15.17 6.89 -0.41
N GLY A 273 15.39 8.02 0.27
CA GLY A 273 14.77 9.30 -0.06
C GLY A 273 15.75 10.26 -0.73
N PRO A 274 15.27 11.31 -1.42
CA PRO A 274 16.13 12.34 -1.99
C PRO A 274 16.90 13.08 -0.89
N SER A 275 18.21 13.25 -1.07
CA SER A 275 19.08 14.00 -0.13
C SER A 275 20.12 14.88 -0.83
N ASP A 276 19.95 15.13 -2.13
CA ASP A 276 20.83 16.00 -2.91
C ASP A 276 20.79 17.45 -2.38
N LYS A 277 21.94 18.13 -2.34
CA LYS A 277 22.04 19.53 -1.87
C LYS A 277 21.18 20.47 -2.70
N ASN A 278 21.04 20.22 -4.01
CA ASN A 278 20.26 21.06 -4.92
C ASN A 278 18.75 20.99 -4.64
N LEU A 279 18.31 20.02 -3.86
CA LEU A 279 16.91 19.85 -3.45
C LEU A 279 16.65 20.41 -2.04
N LYS A 280 17.61 21.13 -1.44
CA LYS A 280 17.54 21.66 -0.08
C LYS A 280 17.77 23.18 -0.06
N LEU A 281 17.06 23.86 0.83
CA LEU A 281 17.21 25.28 1.14
C LEU A 281 17.37 25.44 2.65
N ASP A 282 17.88 26.59 3.09
CA ASP A 282 18.01 26.97 4.52
C ASP A 282 18.73 25.91 5.39
N LEU A 283 19.88 25.44 4.91
CA LEU A 283 20.71 24.47 5.62
C LEU A 283 21.32 25.09 6.88
N ASN A 284 20.86 24.62 8.04
CA ASN A 284 21.38 24.96 9.36
C ASN A 284 21.84 23.70 10.09
N GLU A 285 22.91 23.80 10.87
CA GLU A 285 23.36 22.69 11.72
C GLU A 285 22.45 22.57 12.95
N SER A 286 22.19 21.34 13.41
CA SER A 286 21.40 21.11 14.63
C SER A 286 22.23 21.47 15.87
N GLU A 287 21.75 22.41 16.68
CA GLU A 287 22.37 22.85 17.93
C GLU A 287 21.54 22.42 19.15
N ALA A 288 22.21 22.25 20.31
CA ALA A 288 21.59 21.90 21.60
C ALA A 288 20.68 20.65 21.54
N VAL A 289 21.13 19.63 20.82
CA VAL A 289 20.33 18.45 20.50
C VAL A 289 20.24 17.49 21.69
N LEU A 290 21.30 17.41 22.50
CA LEU A 290 21.33 16.51 23.65
C LEU A 290 20.27 16.88 24.71
N ASP A 291 20.10 18.17 25.01
CA ASP A 291 19.14 18.64 26.00
C ASP A 291 17.69 18.38 25.53
N LYS A 292 17.41 18.56 24.24
CA LYS A 292 16.10 18.22 23.66
C LYS A 292 15.82 16.72 23.72
N LEU A 293 16.75 15.89 23.25
CA LEU A 293 16.57 14.44 23.25
C LEU A 293 16.46 13.85 24.67
N SER A 294 17.12 14.45 25.66
CA SER A 294 17.03 14.01 27.06
C SER A 294 15.63 14.10 27.67
N GLN A 295 14.74 14.92 27.09
CA GLN A 295 13.35 15.05 27.51
C GLN A 295 12.47 13.89 27.00
N LEU A 296 12.94 13.16 25.99
CA LEU A 296 12.20 12.06 25.39
C LEU A 296 12.40 10.78 26.19
N LYS A 297 11.33 10.01 26.31
CA LYS A 297 11.33 8.69 26.94
C LYS A 297 11.22 7.60 25.89
N SER A 298 12.04 6.57 26.02
CA SER A 298 11.91 5.35 25.22
C SER A 298 10.97 4.36 25.92
N TYR A 299 10.09 3.75 25.14
CA TYR A 299 9.11 2.79 25.64
C TYR A 299 9.26 1.44 24.95
N THR A 300 8.94 0.39 25.71
CA THR A 300 8.57 -0.90 25.13
C THR A 300 7.05 -1.05 25.21
N TYR A 301 6.42 -1.53 24.16
CA TYR A 301 4.96 -1.59 24.09
C TYR A 301 4.48 -2.73 23.19
N LYS A 302 3.19 -3.06 23.30
CA LYS A 302 2.48 -3.91 22.35
C LYS A 302 1.32 -3.10 21.80
N PHE A 303 1.05 -3.22 20.51
CA PHE A 303 -0.14 -2.61 19.93
C PHE A 303 -1.40 -3.27 20.51
N LYS A 304 -2.44 -2.46 20.73
CA LYS A 304 -3.78 -2.97 21.03
C LYS A 304 -4.36 -3.58 19.75
N ASP A 305 -5.22 -4.58 19.91
CA ASP A 305 -5.96 -5.12 18.78
C ASP A 305 -6.81 -4.02 18.14
N ASN A 306 -6.78 -3.95 16.81
CA ASN A 306 -7.52 -2.98 16.03
C ASN A 306 -8.13 -3.69 14.82
N LYS A 307 -9.45 -3.52 14.64
CA LYS A 307 -10.19 -4.13 13.52
C LYS A 307 -9.93 -3.43 12.18
N ASP A 308 -9.52 -2.17 12.21
CA ASP A 308 -9.32 -1.31 11.05
C ASP A 308 -7.83 -1.32 10.59
N LEU A 309 -6.89 -1.64 11.49
CA LEU A 309 -5.44 -1.58 11.25
C LEU A 309 -4.73 -2.91 11.54
N ASN A 310 -3.96 -3.40 10.56
CA ASN A 310 -3.12 -4.59 10.65
C ASN A 310 -1.78 -4.26 11.33
N LEU A 311 -1.83 -3.97 12.63
CA LEU A 311 -0.66 -3.62 13.43
C LEU A 311 0.19 -4.86 13.74
N PRO A 312 1.53 -4.72 13.83
CA PRO A 312 2.41 -5.84 14.13
C PRO A 312 2.16 -6.38 15.53
N LYS A 313 2.18 -7.72 15.64
CA LYS A 313 2.04 -8.42 16.91
C LYS A 313 3.41 -8.55 17.59
N GLY A 314 3.40 -8.64 18.92
CA GLY A 314 4.61 -8.80 19.73
C GLY A 314 5.13 -7.50 20.35
N LEU A 315 6.26 -7.60 21.05
CA LEU A 315 6.89 -6.48 21.75
C LEU A 315 7.59 -5.55 20.75
N GLN A 316 7.33 -4.26 20.87
CA GLN A 316 7.88 -3.19 20.05
C GLN A 316 8.69 -2.22 20.92
N HIS A 317 9.59 -1.48 20.29
CA HIS A 317 10.38 -0.41 20.89
C HIS A 317 10.11 0.88 20.13
N GLY A 318 9.99 2.01 20.83
CA GLY A 318 9.82 3.29 20.16
C GLY A 318 9.46 4.43 21.10
N LEU A 319 8.90 5.49 20.51
CA LEU A 319 8.52 6.73 21.18
C LEU A 319 7.01 6.93 21.11
N ILE A 320 6.48 7.76 22.02
CA ILE A 320 5.10 8.24 21.95
C ILE A 320 5.06 9.50 21.10
N ALA A 321 4.28 9.49 20.02
CA ALA A 321 4.21 10.60 19.06
C ALA A 321 3.83 11.93 19.71
N GLN A 322 2.91 11.92 20.69
CA GLN A 322 2.45 13.11 21.42
C GLN A 322 3.53 13.69 22.34
N GLU A 323 4.47 12.88 22.82
CA GLU A 323 5.61 13.37 23.61
C GLU A 323 6.68 13.92 22.68
N LEU A 324 6.95 13.23 21.57
CA LEU A 324 7.90 13.69 20.56
C LEU A 324 7.48 15.02 19.94
N GLU A 325 6.20 15.20 19.62
CA GLU A 325 5.67 16.42 18.99
C GLU A 325 5.92 17.69 19.83
N LYS A 326 6.00 17.56 21.16
CA LYS A 326 6.31 18.71 22.05
C LYS A 326 7.75 19.19 21.89
N VAL A 327 8.65 18.33 21.41
CA VAL A 327 10.09 18.59 21.28
C VAL A 327 10.48 18.80 19.80
N TYR A 328 9.94 17.96 18.92
CA TYR A 328 10.18 17.91 17.47
C TYR A 328 8.84 17.81 16.70
N PRO A 329 8.03 18.87 16.66
CA PRO A 329 6.72 18.87 16.00
C PRO A 329 6.82 18.50 14.51
N GLU A 330 7.90 18.88 13.83
CA GLU A 330 8.14 18.61 12.41
C GLU A 330 8.39 17.12 12.10
N LEU A 331 8.75 16.31 13.10
CA LEU A 331 8.93 14.87 12.96
C LEU A 331 7.64 14.08 13.19
N VAL A 332 6.54 14.76 13.54
CA VAL A 332 5.24 14.12 13.81
C VAL A 332 4.21 14.61 12.81
N LYS A 333 3.47 13.66 12.23
CA LYS A 333 2.38 13.97 11.29
C LYS A 333 1.12 13.24 11.71
N GLU A 334 -0.02 13.88 11.50
CA GLU A 334 -1.30 13.20 11.59
C GLU A 334 -1.56 12.44 10.28
N ILE A 335 -1.97 11.19 10.38
CA ILE A 335 -2.28 10.33 9.24
C ILE A 335 -3.78 10.04 9.28
N VAL A 336 -4.44 10.27 8.15
CA VAL A 336 -5.84 9.90 7.95
C VAL A 336 -5.89 8.52 7.27
N TYR A 337 -6.68 7.60 7.80
CA TYR A 337 -6.87 6.27 7.22
C TYR A 337 -8.36 5.94 7.01
N PRO A 338 -8.69 5.17 5.94
CA PRO A 338 -10.06 4.80 5.62
C PRO A 338 -10.58 3.65 6.49
N ILE A 339 -11.90 3.63 6.71
CA ILE A 339 -12.65 2.54 7.35
C ILE A 339 -13.64 1.99 6.34
N TYR A 340 -13.60 0.69 6.13
CA TYR A 340 -14.47 -0.04 5.21
C TYR A 340 -15.51 -0.87 5.95
N ASN A 341 -16.67 -1.11 5.33
CA ASN A 341 -17.64 -2.11 5.79
C ASN A 341 -17.29 -3.52 5.25
N GLU A 342 -18.10 -4.52 5.58
CA GLU A 342 -17.94 -5.91 5.12
C GLU A 342 -18.04 -6.07 3.58
N LYS A 343 -18.60 -5.07 2.88
CA LYS A 343 -18.71 -5.04 1.42
C LYS A 343 -17.54 -4.29 0.75
N ASN A 344 -16.50 -3.91 1.51
CA ASN A 344 -15.37 -3.08 1.05
C ASN A 344 -15.76 -1.69 0.56
N GLU A 345 -16.87 -1.14 1.04
CA GLU A 345 -17.30 0.22 0.75
C GLU A 345 -16.73 1.17 1.81
N LEU A 346 -16.19 2.32 1.38
CA LEU A 346 -15.66 3.34 2.29
C LEU A 346 -16.80 3.95 3.12
N GLN A 347 -16.77 3.74 4.44
CA GLN A 347 -17.77 4.30 5.36
C GLN A 347 -17.33 5.63 5.98
N ASN A 348 -16.10 5.69 6.47
CA ASN A 348 -15.60 6.85 7.21
C ASN A 348 -14.07 6.88 7.19
N THR A 349 -13.49 7.91 7.80
CA THR A 349 -12.06 8.01 8.07
C THR A 349 -11.80 8.19 9.56
N LYS A 350 -10.59 7.82 10.00
CA LYS A 350 -10.06 8.11 11.33
C LYS A 350 -8.65 8.65 11.20
N THR A 351 -8.13 9.22 12.29
CA THR A 351 -6.77 9.75 12.32
C THR A 351 -5.92 9.17 13.45
N TYR A 352 -4.61 9.15 13.26
CA TYR A 352 -3.60 8.85 14.29
C TYR A 352 -2.30 9.60 14.02
N LYS A 353 -1.45 9.76 15.04
CA LYS A 353 -0.14 10.40 14.88
C LYS A 353 0.95 9.39 14.51
N SER A 354 1.77 9.74 13.53
CA SER A 354 2.91 8.96 13.04
C SER A 354 4.21 9.75 13.21
N VAL A 355 5.32 9.01 13.34
CA VAL A 355 6.65 9.56 13.61
C VAL A 355 7.59 9.30 12.43
N ASN A 356 8.30 10.33 11.99
CA ASN A 356 9.41 10.21 11.03
C ASN A 356 10.69 9.76 11.74
N TYR A 357 10.80 8.46 12.01
CA TYR A 357 11.98 7.89 12.65
C TYR A 357 13.26 8.06 11.82
N ILE A 358 13.17 8.16 10.48
CA ILE A 358 14.34 8.42 9.62
C ILE A 358 14.91 9.81 9.88
N GLY A 359 14.06 10.83 10.00
CA GLY A 359 14.49 12.20 10.34
C GLY A 359 15.18 12.28 11.70
N LEU A 360 14.69 11.50 12.68
CA LEU A 360 15.27 11.45 14.03
C LEU A 360 16.72 10.94 14.05
N ILE A 361 17.15 10.14 13.06
CA ILE A 361 18.54 9.66 12.96
C ILE A 361 19.52 10.83 12.80
N SER A 362 19.13 11.90 12.11
CA SER A 362 19.97 13.10 11.96
C SER A 362 20.22 13.79 13.31
N GLU A 363 19.16 13.97 14.09
CA GLU A 363 19.25 14.54 15.43
C GLU A 363 20.06 13.65 16.37
N LEU A 364 19.87 12.33 16.33
CA LEU A 364 20.68 11.38 17.09
C LEU A 364 22.17 11.49 16.71
N THR A 365 22.47 11.67 15.43
CA THR A 365 23.86 11.84 14.94
C THR A 365 24.48 13.13 15.49
N ALA A 366 23.73 14.24 15.50
CA ALA A 366 24.17 15.50 16.08
C ALA A 366 24.40 15.38 17.60
N ALA A 367 23.50 14.71 18.32
CA ALA A 367 23.65 14.48 19.75
C ALA A 367 24.87 13.61 20.10
N ILE A 368 25.19 12.59 19.28
CA ILE A 368 26.41 11.78 19.46
C ILE A 368 27.66 12.65 19.26
N LYS A 369 27.67 13.55 18.28
CA LYS A 369 28.78 14.49 18.08
C LYS A 369 28.94 15.45 19.26
N GLU A 370 27.84 16.01 19.75
CA GLU A 370 27.81 16.88 20.92
C GLU A 370 28.32 16.14 22.18
N LEU A 371 27.85 14.91 22.38
CA LEU A 371 28.29 14.05 23.49
C LEU A 371 29.79 13.77 23.41
N ASN A 372 30.32 13.42 22.23
CA ASN A 372 31.76 13.19 22.04
C ASN A 372 32.58 14.46 22.30
N ALA A 373 32.08 15.64 21.92
CA ALA A 373 32.74 16.91 22.22
C ALA A 373 32.79 17.19 23.74
N LYS A 374 31.69 16.93 24.46
CA LYS A 374 31.64 17.02 25.92
C LYS A 374 32.60 16.04 26.59
N VAL A 375 32.65 14.79 26.12
CA VAL A 375 33.59 13.76 26.62
C VAL A 375 35.04 14.21 26.43
N LYS A 376 35.42 14.65 25.21
CA LYS A 376 36.77 15.15 24.92
C LYS A 376 37.14 16.35 25.80
N ASN A 377 36.18 17.24 26.08
CA ASN A 377 36.41 18.37 26.97
C ASN A 377 36.71 17.90 28.41
N LEU A 378 35.92 16.95 28.93
CA LEU A 378 36.14 16.37 30.26
C LEU A 378 37.47 15.62 30.36
N GLU A 379 37.86 14.86 29.33
CA GLU A 379 39.16 14.20 29.26
C GLU A 379 40.32 15.21 29.28
N GLY A 380 40.22 16.29 28.50
CA GLY A 380 41.24 17.36 28.52
C GLY A 380 41.36 18.05 29.89
N GLN A 381 40.24 18.25 30.59
CA GLN A 381 40.27 18.76 31.97
C GLN A 381 40.95 17.78 32.94
N LEU A 382 40.79 16.47 32.74
CA LEU A 382 41.45 15.43 33.53
C LEU A 382 42.95 15.35 33.20
N GLU A 383 43.35 15.39 31.93
CA GLU A 383 44.76 15.41 31.53
C GLU A 383 45.48 16.64 32.10
N THR A 384 44.85 17.81 32.05
CA THR A 384 45.42 19.04 32.64
C THR A 384 45.62 18.88 34.15
N ARG A 385 44.72 18.17 34.85
CA ARG A 385 44.89 17.83 36.27
C ARG A 385 45.99 16.80 36.54
N VAL A 386 46.18 15.82 35.65
CA VAL A 386 47.25 14.79 35.77
C VAL A 386 48.63 15.38 35.45
N VAL A 387 48.72 16.34 34.54
CA VAL A 387 49.99 17.01 34.16
C VAL A 387 50.65 17.75 35.34
N TYR A 388 49.89 18.26 36.31
CA TYR A 388 50.47 18.79 37.55
C TYR A 388 51.09 17.71 38.46
N GLY A 389 50.77 16.43 38.26
CA GLY A 389 51.33 15.31 39.01
C GLY A 389 52.57 14.67 38.39
N SER A 390 52.94 14.94 37.13
CA SER A 390 53.93 14.13 36.42
C SER A 390 54.72 14.84 35.30
N LYS A 391 55.15 16.10 35.49
CA LYS A 391 56.09 16.79 34.58
C LYS A 391 57.23 17.50 35.32
N PHE A 392 58.08 16.73 35.98
CA PHE A 392 59.42 17.20 36.34
C PHE A 392 60.40 16.14 35.90
N SER A 393 61.47 16.52 35.18
CA SER A 393 62.59 15.62 34.92
C SER A 393 63.22 15.19 36.26
N SER A 394 63.96 14.09 36.33
CA SER A 394 64.67 13.70 37.56
C SER A 394 65.59 14.81 38.09
N GLU A 395 66.18 15.61 37.20
CA GLU A 395 67.04 16.74 37.56
C GLU A 395 66.24 17.97 38.02
N GLU A 396 65.04 18.19 37.48
CA GLU A 396 64.12 19.24 37.93
C GLU A 396 63.47 18.88 39.27
N LEU A 397 63.11 17.61 39.45
CA LEU A 397 62.70 17.05 40.74
C LEU A 397 63.80 17.21 41.77
N ASP A 398 65.06 16.93 41.43
CA ASP A 398 66.17 17.11 42.37
C ASP A 398 66.42 18.59 42.72
N LYS A 399 66.28 19.51 41.76
CA LYS A 399 66.36 20.96 42.03
C LYS A 399 65.21 21.47 42.89
N ILE A 400 63.99 20.96 42.66
CA ILE A 400 62.82 21.28 43.48
C ILE A 400 62.98 20.66 44.86
N ASN A 401 63.36 19.39 44.96
CA ASN A 401 63.55 18.69 46.23
C ASN A 401 64.65 19.31 47.09
N LYS A 402 65.73 19.84 46.50
CA LYS A 402 66.79 20.57 47.21
C LYS A 402 66.36 21.95 47.72
N ASN A 403 65.33 22.56 47.11
CA ASN A 403 64.84 23.90 47.46
C ASN A 403 63.43 23.91 48.06
N ALA A 404 62.79 22.76 48.22
CA ALA A 404 61.44 22.62 48.75
C ALA A 404 61.49 22.14 50.19
N TYR A 405 60.53 22.62 50.98
CA TYR A 405 60.24 22.02 52.26
C TYR A 405 59.52 20.69 52.04
N GLN A 406 59.98 19.65 52.72
CA GLN A 406 59.35 18.34 52.72
C GLN A 406 59.08 17.92 54.16
N LEU A 407 57.86 17.45 54.39
CA LEU A 407 57.44 16.87 55.65
C LEU A 407 56.70 15.58 55.30
N GLN A 408 57.24 14.43 55.67
CA GLN A 408 56.62 13.14 55.36
C GLN A 408 55.51 12.79 56.35
N GLN A 409 54.67 11.84 55.94
CA GLN A 409 53.71 11.25 56.85
C GLN A 409 54.45 10.47 57.94
N ASN A 410 54.05 10.68 59.20
CA ASN A 410 54.64 9.95 60.31
C ASN A 410 54.48 8.42 60.11
N ASN A 411 55.52 7.64 60.41
CA ASN A 411 55.52 6.19 60.28
C ASN A 411 55.95 5.54 61.61
N PRO A 412 55.14 4.68 62.23
CA PRO A 412 53.79 4.27 61.82
C PRO A 412 52.71 5.33 62.08
N ASN A 413 51.65 5.34 61.28
CA ASN A 413 50.41 6.07 61.56
C ASN A 413 49.20 5.14 61.33
N PRO A 414 48.44 4.74 62.36
CA PRO A 414 48.56 5.11 63.79
C PRO A 414 49.75 4.47 64.51
N PHE A 415 50.25 5.10 65.58
CA PHE A 415 51.33 4.56 66.44
C PHE A 415 50.87 4.33 67.89
N SER A 416 51.66 3.58 68.68
CA SER A 416 51.40 3.29 70.10
C SER A 416 52.50 3.82 71.02
N ASP A 417 53.78 3.55 70.70
CA ASP A 417 54.90 3.95 71.57
C ASP A 417 55.63 5.19 71.04
N SER A 418 55.98 5.17 69.75
CA SER A 418 56.63 6.29 69.07
C SER A 418 56.39 6.25 67.57
N THR A 419 56.55 7.39 66.90
CA THR A 419 56.51 7.52 65.44
C THR A 419 57.68 8.35 64.96
N ILE A 420 58.10 8.12 63.72
CA ILE A 420 59.15 8.89 63.07
C ILE A 420 58.54 9.77 61.99
N ILE A 421 58.98 11.02 61.90
CA ILE A 421 58.63 11.97 60.84
C ILE A 421 59.92 12.37 60.13
N SER A 422 60.08 11.93 58.89
CA SER A 422 61.19 12.36 58.04
C SER A 422 60.88 13.72 57.42
N TYR A 423 61.86 14.61 57.40
CA TYR A 423 61.72 15.97 56.87
C TYR A 423 62.96 16.38 56.07
N ALA A 424 62.76 17.30 55.12
CA ALA A 424 63.83 17.97 54.39
C ALA A 424 63.56 19.48 54.32
N LEU A 425 64.60 20.28 54.46
CA LEU A 425 64.60 21.73 54.47
C LEU A 425 65.49 22.24 53.32
N PRO A 426 65.15 23.37 52.69
CA PRO A 426 66.01 24.03 51.71
C PRO A 426 67.39 24.37 52.27
N GLU A 427 68.45 24.31 51.45
CA GLU A 427 69.86 24.53 51.87
C GLU A 427 70.12 25.88 52.56
N ASN A 428 69.29 26.89 52.30
CA ASN A 428 69.42 28.24 52.89
C ASN A 428 68.62 28.45 54.20
N GLN A 429 67.98 27.40 54.75
CA GLN A 429 67.19 27.55 55.98
C GLN A 429 68.05 27.57 57.23
N LYS A 430 67.89 28.64 58.02
CA LYS A 430 68.63 28.82 59.29
C LYS A 430 67.80 28.51 60.53
N GLN A 431 66.46 28.54 60.43
CA GLN A 431 65.54 28.33 61.55
C GLN A 431 64.25 27.64 61.10
N ALA A 432 64.07 26.37 61.50
CA ALA A 432 62.83 25.62 61.32
C ALA A 432 62.50 24.80 62.56
N SER A 433 61.21 24.53 62.80
CA SER A 433 60.74 23.71 63.91
C SER A 433 59.52 22.90 63.48
N ILE A 434 59.37 21.69 64.03
CA ILE A 434 58.11 20.94 63.95
C ILE A 434 57.33 21.21 65.24
N LEU A 435 56.15 21.78 65.08
CA LEU A 435 55.22 22.07 66.18
C LEU A 435 54.13 20.99 66.18
N VAL A 436 53.73 20.52 67.35
CA VAL A 436 52.66 19.54 67.52
C VAL A 436 51.50 20.17 68.27
N PHE A 437 50.28 19.99 67.77
CA PHE A 437 49.04 20.55 68.29
C PHE A 437 48.01 19.46 68.56
N ASP A 438 47.15 19.69 69.55
CA ASP A 438 45.89 18.95 69.68
C ASP A 438 44.80 19.50 68.73
N LEU A 439 43.64 18.84 68.66
CA LEU A 439 42.51 19.25 67.83
C LEU A 439 41.89 20.61 68.23
N ASN A 440 42.18 21.10 69.44
CA ASN A 440 41.73 22.40 69.92
C ASN A 440 42.74 23.52 69.56
N GLY A 441 43.80 23.20 68.81
CA GLY A 441 44.84 24.13 68.41
C GLY A 441 45.85 24.47 69.52
N ARG A 442 45.84 23.75 70.64
CA ARG A 442 46.82 23.96 71.71
C ARG A 442 48.14 23.32 71.32
N MET A 443 49.21 24.12 71.32
CA MET A 443 50.56 23.62 71.08
C MET A 443 51.00 22.73 72.26
N LEU A 444 51.42 21.50 71.95
CA LEU A 444 51.87 20.50 72.92
C LEU A 444 53.39 20.45 73.00
N LYS A 445 54.07 20.47 71.85
CA LYS A 445 55.54 20.38 71.75
C LYS A 445 56.06 21.20 70.58
N SER A 446 57.32 21.62 70.70
CA SER A 446 58.09 22.29 69.65
C SER A 446 59.47 21.63 69.56
N TYR A 447 59.79 21.11 68.39
CA TYR A 447 61.06 20.45 68.10
C TYR A 447 61.85 21.30 67.13
N LYS A 448 62.94 21.93 67.59
CA LYS A 448 63.84 22.71 66.74
C LYS A 448 64.64 21.78 65.83
N LEU A 449 64.60 22.03 64.53
CA LEU A 449 65.34 21.27 63.53
C LEU A 449 66.74 21.86 63.37
N LYS A 450 67.77 21.03 63.42
CA LYS A 450 69.18 21.44 63.30
C LYS A 450 69.75 21.13 61.92
N ASP A 451 69.38 19.98 61.38
CA ASP A 451 69.86 19.48 60.10
C ASP A 451 68.87 19.81 58.99
N THR A 452 69.39 20.00 57.77
CA THR A 452 68.57 20.24 56.57
C THR A 452 67.83 18.97 56.11
N LEU A 453 68.30 17.79 56.48
CA LEU A 453 67.62 16.52 56.25
C LEU A 453 67.70 15.72 57.54
N GLY A 454 66.57 15.18 58.00
CA GLY A 454 66.57 14.42 59.24
C GLY A 454 65.26 13.71 59.54
N GLU A 455 65.29 12.97 60.65
CA GLU A 455 64.16 12.24 61.17
C GLU A 455 63.86 12.70 62.59
N LEU A 456 62.61 13.09 62.84
CA LEU A 456 62.13 13.46 64.16
C LEU A 456 61.35 12.29 64.75
N LYS A 457 61.84 11.74 65.87
CA LYS A 457 61.11 10.77 66.66
C LYS A 457 60.20 11.47 67.67
N ILE A 458 58.91 11.19 67.61
CA ILE A 458 57.91 11.62 68.59
C ILE A 458 57.51 10.42 69.44
N ASN A 459 57.61 10.54 70.76
CA ASN A 459 57.16 9.50 71.69
C ASN A 459 55.72 9.78 72.15
N ALA A 460 54.94 8.73 72.41
CA ALA A 460 53.57 8.86 72.90
C ALA A 460 53.49 9.65 74.22
N THR A 461 54.52 9.57 75.06
CA THR A 461 54.62 10.32 76.33
C THR A 461 54.72 11.84 76.15
N ASP A 462 55.09 12.31 74.95
CA ASP A 462 55.10 13.74 74.63
C ASP A 462 53.69 14.28 74.33
N LEU A 463 52.69 13.41 74.25
CA LEU A 463 51.30 13.70 73.89
C LEU A 463 50.35 13.38 75.06
N ASN A 464 49.19 14.03 75.08
CA ASN A 464 48.22 13.92 76.19
C ASN A 464 47.21 12.78 75.97
N GLY A 465 47.70 11.58 75.66
CA GLY A 465 46.90 10.35 75.51
C GLY A 465 46.45 10.02 74.08
N ALA A 466 45.69 8.94 73.93
CA ALA A 466 45.17 8.49 72.64
C ALA A 466 44.31 9.58 71.96
N GLY A 467 44.49 9.76 70.66
CA GLY A 467 43.79 10.81 69.92
C GLY A 467 44.44 11.21 68.60
N MET A 468 43.83 12.19 67.93
CA MET A 468 44.36 12.79 66.72
C MET A 468 45.15 14.05 67.06
N TYR A 469 46.29 14.20 66.42
CA TYR A 469 47.20 15.34 66.58
C TYR A 469 47.58 15.90 65.21
N LEU A 470 47.85 17.20 65.18
CA LEU A 470 48.42 17.86 64.01
C LEU A 470 49.89 18.15 64.29
N TYR A 471 50.73 18.00 63.29
CA TYR A 471 52.10 18.46 63.34
C TYR A 471 52.41 19.33 62.13
N THR A 472 53.09 20.43 62.38
CA THR A 472 53.29 21.51 61.43
C THR A 472 54.77 21.82 61.33
N LEU A 473 55.30 21.80 60.11
CA LEU A 473 56.60 22.37 59.82
C LEU A 473 56.47 23.90 59.77
N PHE A 474 57.16 24.56 60.68
CA PHE A 474 57.17 26.00 60.84
C PHE A 474 58.57 26.54 60.52
N ALA A 475 58.69 27.44 59.55
CA ALA A 475 59.97 28.00 59.11
C ALA A 475 59.82 29.49 58.80
N ASN A 476 60.84 30.29 59.12
CA ASN A 476 60.87 31.75 58.90
C ASN A 476 59.66 32.53 59.45
N GLY A 477 59.03 32.04 60.52
CA GLY A 477 57.88 32.71 61.15
C GLY A 477 56.52 32.36 60.53
N GLU A 478 56.47 31.42 59.58
CA GLU A 478 55.22 30.99 58.94
C GLU A 478 55.04 29.46 58.98
N GLU A 479 53.77 29.04 58.95
CA GLU A 479 53.37 27.64 58.77
C GLU A 479 53.56 27.22 57.31
N VAL A 480 54.33 26.15 57.10
CA VAL A 480 54.68 25.69 55.75
C VAL A 480 53.86 24.47 55.33
N ILE A 481 53.88 23.40 56.15
CA ILE A 481 53.20 22.13 55.86
C ILE A 481 52.64 21.56 57.14
N THR A 482 51.35 21.20 57.14
CA THR A 482 50.69 20.53 58.26
C THR A 482 50.18 19.16 57.87
N LYS A 483 50.39 18.19 58.76
CA LYS A 483 49.93 16.81 58.62
C LYS A 483 49.30 16.33 59.92
N ARG A 484 48.53 15.24 59.81
CA ARG A 484 47.86 14.60 60.95
C ARG A 484 48.58 13.32 61.35
N MET A 485 48.61 13.02 62.64
CA MET A 485 49.05 11.75 63.20
C MET A 485 48.02 11.24 64.21
N ILE A 486 47.96 9.91 64.39
CA ILE A 486 47.01 9.25 65.29
C ILE A 486 47.80 8.42 66.30
N LEU A 487 47.62 8.71 67.59
CA LEU A 487 48.10 7.89 68.71
C LEU A 487 46.97 6.99 69.17
N LYS A 488 47.22 5.68 69.24
CA LYS A 488 46.25 4.66 69.66
C LYS A 488 45.94 4.69 71.15
#